data_AF-A0A924URT4-F1
#
_entry.id   AF-A0A924URT4-F1
#
_cell.length_a   1.000
_cell.length_b   1.000
_cell.length_c   1.000
_cell.angle_alpha   90.00
_cell.angle_beta   90.00
_cell.angle_gamma   90.00
#
_symmetry.space_group_name_H-M   'P 1'
#
loop_
_entity.id
_entity.type
_entity.pdbx_description
1 polymer ?
#
loop_
_entity_poly.entity_id
_entity_poly.type
_entity_poly.pdbx_seq_one_letter_code
_entity_poly.pdbx_strand_id
1 'polypeptide(L)'
;MVLVNFSTHLAYADSFAVSQPKQNPYAETVGCMVHARSYFEKAKDNDKERAMCFLDQILPLFDLEKKLKEENATDQLIVQSRLEIAVPVLDYLHQWLKANRNNVVPQSPIGKAIA
;
A
#
# COMPACT_ATOMS: atom_id res chain seq x y z
N MET A 1 -4.15 -8.83 3.47
CA MET A 1 -3.25 -7.75 3.06
C MET A 1 -3.11 -6.77 4.23
N VAL A 2 -2.13 -7.00 5.10
CA VAL A 2 -1.94 -6.24 6.35
C VAL A 2 -0.53 -5.65 6.34
N LEU A 3 -0.49 -4.35 6.61
CA LEU A 3 0.63 -3.46 6.94
C LEU A 3 1.79 -3.36 5.93
N VAL A 4 1.83 -2.23 5.22
CA VAL A 4 3.01 -1.81 4.46
C VAL A 4 3.55 -0.55 5.12
N ASN A 5 4.71 -0.67 5.76
CA ASN A 5 5.50 0.49 6.19
C ASN A 5 6.23 1.04 4.96
N PHE A 6 5.76 2.18 4.46
CA PHE A 6 6.38 2.93 3.34
C PHE A 6 7.84 3.34 3.63
N SER A 7 8.33 3.16 4.86
CA SER A 7 9.64 3.60 5.30
C SER A 7 10.74 2.54 5.15
N THR A 8 10.39 1.27 4.91
CA THR A 8 11.36 0.17 4.89
C THR A 8 11.00 -0.81 3.79
N HIS A 9 11.68 -0.72 2.64
CA HIS A 9 11.56 -1.66 1.51
C HIS A 9 11.77 -3.15 1.92
N LEU A 10 12.37 -3.39 3.10
CA LEU A 10 12.65 -4.72 3.66
C LEU A 10 11.50 -5.34 4.47
N ALA A 11 10.55 -4.55 4.99
CA ALA A 11 9.51 -5.06 5.92
C ALA A 11 8.41 -5.89 5.25
N TYR A 12 8.34 -5.87 3.92
CA TYR A 12 7.37 -6.67 3.16
C TYR A 12 7.75 -8.16 3.11
N ALA A 13 9.05 -8.48 3.27
CA ALA A 13 9.56 -9.84 3.38
C ALA A 13 9.51 -10.38 4.83
N ASP A 14 9.85 -9.54 5.81
CA ASP A 14 10.02 -9.98 7.22
C ASP A 14 8.71 -10.24 7.99
N SER A 15 7.56 -9.76 7.49
CA SER A 15 6.29 -9.85 8.23
C SER A 15 5.60 -11.22 8.19
N PHE A 16 6.16 -12.22 7.49
CA PHE A 16 5.48 -13.51 7.27
C PHE A 16 6.24 -14.74 7.81
N ALA A 17 7.47 -14.58 8.30
CA ALA A 17 8.28 -15.71 8.78
C ALA A 17 8.09 -16.08 10.26
N VAL A 18 7.27 -15.37 11.05
CA VAL A 18 7.17 -15.67 12.50
C VAL A 18 5.72 -15.63 12.98
N SER A 19 5.31 -16.79 13.47
CA SER A 19 4.16 -16.99 14.35
C SER A 19 4.16 -16.01 15.52
N GLN A 20 2.97 -15.49 15.84
CA GLN A 20 2.53 -14.77 17.06
C GLN A 20 2.23 -13.26 16.91
N PRO A 21 1.07 -12.79 17.43
CA PRO A 21 0.71 -11.38 17.50
C PRO A 21 1.53 -10.74 18.63
N LYS A 22 2.67 -10.16 18.30
CA LYS A 22 3.41 -9.34 19.28
C LYS A 22 2.83 -7.93 19.27
N GLN A 23 2.12 -7.61 20.34
CA GLN A 23 1.78 -6.25 20.74
C GLN A 23 3.09 -5.43 20.84
N ASN A 24 3.48 -4.76 19.76
CA ASN A 24 4.56 -3.78 19.78
C ASN A 24 3.93 -2.39 19.92
N PRO A 25 4.17 -1.67 21.04
CA PRO A 25 3.64 -0.32 21.23
C PRO A 25 4.22 0.72 20.25
N TYR A 26 5.23 0.35 19.46
CA TYR A 26 5.78 1.16 18.35
C TYR A 26 5.18 0.82 16.97
N ALA A 27 4.08 0.07 16.90
CA ALA A 27 3.27 -0.04 15.69
C ALA A 27 2.44 1.25 15.47
N GLU A 28 3.10 2.40 15.47
CA GLU A 28 2.48 3.70 15.27
C GLU A 28 2.08 3.86 13.79
N THR A 29 0.78 3.73 13.54
CA THR A 29 0.05 4.25 12.36
C THR A 29 0.64 3.90 10.99
N VAL A 30 0.87 2.62 10.72
CA VAL A 30 1.19 2.19 9.36
C VAL A 30 -0.12 1.96 8.59
N GLY A 31 -0.45 2.86 7.66
CA GLY A 31 -1.68 2.79 6.89
C GLY A 31 -1.80 1.49 6.09
N CYS A 32 -2.75 0.63 6.44
CA CYS A 32 -3.07 -0.53 5.60
C CYS A 32 -3.55 -0.08 4.22
N MET A 33 -3.07 -0.73 3.15
CA MET A 33 -3.49 -0.45 1.77
C MET A 33 -5.02 -0.57 1.55
N VAL A 34 -5.72 -1.34 2.38
CA VAL A 34 -7.19 -1.40 2.41
C VAL A 34 -7.80 -0.07 2.85
N HIS A 35 -7.27 0.54 3.92
CA HIS A 35 -7.72 1.84 4.39
C HIS A 35 -7.36 2.93 3.40
N ALA A 36 -6.12 2.92 2.88
CA ALA A 36 -5.68 3.86 1.84
C ALA A 36 -6.64 3.82 0.64
N ARG A 37 -6.90 2.64 0.07
CA ARG A 37 -7.88 2.46 -1.02
C ARG A 37 -9.24 3.06 -0.67
N SER A 38 -9.77 2.81 0.54
CA SER A 38 -11.07 3.35 0.96
C SER A 38 -11.09 4.89 0.99
N TYR A 39 -10.00 5.53 1.42
CA TYR A 39 -9.87 6.99 1.37
C TYR A 39 -9.84 7.50 -0.07
N PHE A 40 -9.08 6.88 -0.96
CA PHE A 40 -9.01 7.27 -2.37
C PHE A 40 -10.32 7.02 -3.13
N GLU A 41 -11.06 5.95 -2.83
CA GLU A 41 -12.40 5.73 -3.40
C GLU A 41 -13.37 6.85 -3.00
N LYS A 42 -13.36 7.27 -1.73
CA LYS A 42 -14.18 8.41 -1.26
C LYS A 42 -13.74 9.74 -1.84
N ALA A 43 -12.46 9.86 -2.21
CA ALA A 43 -11.91 11.08 -2.80
C ALA A 43 -12.28 11.25 -4.28
N LYS A 44 -12.86 10.24 -4.96
CA LYS A 44 -13.25 10.32 -6.38
C LYS A 44 -14.18 11.49 -6.70
N ASP A 45 -15.13 11.79 -5.83
CA ASP A 45 -16.07 12.88 -6.03
C ASP A 45 -15.43 14.27 -5.82
N ASN A 46 -14.30 14.31 -5.11
CA ASN A 46 -13.57 15.55 -4.82
C ASN A 46 -12.44 15.81 -5.83
N ASP A 47 -11.68 14.77 -6.18
CA ASP A 47 -10.53 14.82 -7.09
C ASP A 47 -10.38 13.47 -7.80
N LYS A 48 -11.17 13.30 -8.85
CA LYS A 48 -11.24 12.04 -9.61
C LYS A 48 -9.89 11.66 -10.22
N GLU A 49 -9.14 12.63 -10.72
CA GLU A 49 -7.88 12.38 -11.43
C GLU A 49 -6.83 11.77 -10.50
N ARG A 50 -6.58 12.43 -9.35
CA ARG A 50 -5.62 11.92 -8.35
C ARG A 50 -6.10 10.64 -7.70
N ALA A 51 -7.40 10.56 -7.41
CA ALA A 51 -7.99 9.36 -6.82
C ALA A 51 -7.85 8.14 -7.73
N MET A 52 -8.21 8.27 -9.01
CA MET A 52 -8.06 7.18 -9.97
C MET A 52 -6.60 6.82 -10.21
N CYS A 53 -5.71 7.82 -10.29
CA CYS A 53 -4.27 7.55 -10.41
C CYS A 53 -3.76 6.64 -9.29
N PHE A 54 -4.08 6.94 -8.02
CA PHE A 54 -3.69 6.05 -6.92
C PHE A 54 -4.33 4.66 -7.04
N LEU A 55 -5.64 4.60 -7.32
CA LEU A 55 -6.39 3.34 -7.38
C LEU A 55 -5.91 2.41 -8.50
N ASP A 56 -5.53 2.95 -9.65
CA ASP A 56 -5.01 2.17 -10.78
C ASP A 56 -3.63 1.59 -10.47
N GLN A 57 -2.80 2.34 -9.75
CA GLN A 57 -1.43 1.96 -9.42
C GLN A 57 -1.35 0.85 -8.36
N ILE A 58 -2.38 0.72 -7.51
CA ILE A 58 -2.43 -0.35 -6.50
C ILE A 58 -2.97 -1.67 -7.04
N LEU A 59 -3.68 -1.68 -8.19
CA LEU A 59 -4.28 -2.90 -8.76
C LEU A 59 -3.30 -4.06 -8.91
N PRO A 60 -2.07 -3.87 -9.43
CA PRO A 60 -1.10 -4.95 -9.58
C PRO A 60 -0.75 -5.65 -8.26
N LEU A 61 -0.81 -4.95 -7.13
CA LEU A 61 -0.55 -5.53 -5.81
C LEU A 61 -1.64 -6.51 -5.41
N PHE A 62 -2.91 -6.18 -5.68
CA PHE A 62 -4.03 -7.04 -5.37
C PHE A 62 -4.09 -8.25 -6.29
N ASP A 63 -3.80 -8.05 -7.59
CA ASP A 63 -3.76 -9.13 -8.57
C ASP A 63 -2.62 -10.10 -8.25
N LEU A 64 -1.46 -9.60 -7.83
CA LEU A 64 -0.35 -10.41 -7.36
C LEU A 64 -0.77 -11.29 -6.16
N GLU A 65 -1.32 -10.70 -5.11
CA GLU A 65 -1.72 -11.44 -3.90
C GLU A 65 -2.82 -12.46 -4.20
N LYS A 66 -3.74 -12.13 -5.12
CA LYS A 66 -4.77 -13.06 -5.60
C LYS A 66 -4.13 -14.25 -6.34
N LYS A 67 -3.23 -13.98 -7.28
CA LYS A 67 -2.53 -15.00 -8.07
C LYS A 67 -1.72 -15.94 -7.18
N LEU A 68 -0.90 -15.39 -6.27
CA LEU A 68 -0.09 -16.19 -5.35
C LEU A 68 -0.95 -17.11 -4.46
N LYS A 69 -2.13 -16.64 -4.05
CA LYS A 69 -3.08 -17.43 -3.27
C LYS A 69 -3.74 -18.53 -4.11
N GLU A 70 -4.16 -18.22 -5.33
CA GLU A 70 -4.78 -19.19 -6.24
C GLU A 70 -3.80 -20.30 -6.64
N GLU A 71 -2.53 -19.96 -6.81
CA GLU A 71 -1.46 -20.89 -7.18
C GLU A 71 -0.88 -21.67 -5.99
N ASN A 72 -1.31 -21.38 -4.75
CA ASN A 72 -0.71 -21.91 -3.52
C ASN A 72 0.82 -21.78 -3.55
N ALA A 73 1.30 -20.60 -3.94
CA ALA A 73 2.71 -20.30 -4.11
C ALA A 73 3.52 -20.61 -2.85
N THR A 74 4.76 -21.07 -3.03
CA THR A 74 5.69 -21.30 -1.93
C THR A 74 6.13 -19.98 -1.30
N ASP A 75 6.54 -20.00 -0.03
CA ASP A 75 7.01 -18.80 0.68
C ASP A 75 8.13 -18.07 -0.08
N GLN A 76 9.04 -18.83 -0.70
CA GLN A 76 10.11 -18.29 -1.52
C GLN A 76 9.57 -17.54 -2.76
N LEU A 77 8.61 -18.12 -3.47
CA LEU A 77 7.99 -17.50 -4.64
C LEU A 77 7.20 -16.25 -4.24
N ILE A 78 6.48 -16.31 -3.12
CA ILE A 78 5.77 -15.15 -2.56
C ILE A 78 6.76 -14.00 -2.32
N VAL A 79 7.85 -14.24 -1.58
CA VAL A 79 8.84 -13.19 -1.29
C VAL A 79 9.45 -12.63 -2.58
N GLN A 80 9.80 -13.49 -3.53
CA GLN A 80 10.41 -13.04 -4.78
C GLN A 80 9.44 -12.19 -5.62
N SER A 81 8.22 -12.66 -5.87
CA SER A 81 7.25 -11.90 -6.66
C SER A 81 6.88 -10.57 -6.00
N ARG A 82 6.89 -10.53 -4.67
CA ARG A 82 6.71 -9.33 -3.88
C ARG A 82 7.84 -8.32 -4.06
N LEU A 83 9.10 -8.76 -4.06
CA LEU A 83 10.25 -7.89 -4.34
C LEU A 83 10.23 -7.36 -5.77
N GLU A 84 9.82 -8.18 -6.75
CA GLU A 84 9.82 -7.81 -8.16
C GLU A 84 8.70 -6.84 -8.52
N ILE A 85 7.51 -6.98 -7.94
CA ILE A 85 6.31 -6.23 -8.34
C ILE A 85 5.91 -5.20 -7.28
N ALA A 86 5.87 -5.58 -6.01
CA ALA A 86 5.33 -4.69 -4.99
C ALA A 86 6.27 -3.55 -4.64
N VAL A 87 7.57 -3.81 -4.53
CA VAL A 87 8.58 -2.78 -4.22
C VAL A 87 8.53 -1.62 -5.22
N PRO A 88 8.65 -1.81 -6.54
CA PRO A 88 8.64 -0.67 -7.47
C PRO A 88 7.31 0.09 -7.47
N VAL A 89 6.18 -0.60 -7.28
CA VAL A 89 4.86 0.06 -7.17
C VAL A 89 4.77 0.93 -5.92
N LEU A 90 5.21 0.41 -4.78
CA LEU A 90 5.20 1.15 -3.51
C LEU A 90 6.16 2.35 -3.54
N ASP A 91 7.31 2.21 -4.19
CA ASP A 91 8.29 3.28 -4.38
C ASP A 91 7.72 4.41 -5.23
N TYR A 92 7.08 4.05 -6.34
CA TYR A 92 6.36 5.00 -7.18
C TYR A 92 5.27 5.73 -6.39
N LEU A 93 4.42 4.99 -5.66
CA LEU A 93 3.34 5.56 -4.86
C LEU A 93 3.87 6.50 -3.77
N HIS A 94 4.97 6.14 -3.10
CA HIS A 94 5.60 6.99 -2.08
C HIS A 94 6.06 8.32 -2.67
N GLN A 95 6.73 8.30 -3.82
CA GLN A 95 7.17 9.50 -4.50
C GLN A 95 5.98 10.33 -4.99
N TRP A 96 4.95 9.68 -5.53
CA TRP A 96 3.75 10.32 -6.02
C TRP A 96 2.96 11.00 -4.89
N LEU A 97 2.81 10.33 -3.74
CA LEU A 97 2.15 10.89 -2.55
C LEU A 97 2.91 12.12 -2.03
N LYS A 98 4.24 12.02 -1.90
CA LYS A 98 5.09 13.15 -1.50
C LYS A 98 4.95 14.35 -2.45
N ALA A 99 4.96 14.11 -3.75
CA ALA A 99 4.82 15.15 -4.76
C ALA A 99 3.45 15.83 -4.71
N ASN A 100 2.38 15.08 -4.41
CA ASN A 100 1.02 15.61 -4.38
C ASN A 100 0.61 16.20 -3.03
N ARG A 101 1.33 15.90 -1.94
CA ARG A 101 0.97 16.36 -0.58
C ARG A 101 0.76 17.86 -0.46
N ASN A 102 1.60 18.65 -1.12
CA ASN A 102 1.52 20.12 -1.09
C ASN A 102 0.57 20.70 -2.15
N ASN A 103 0.02 19.85 -3.03
CA ASN A 103 -0.85 20.25 -4.14
C ASN A 103 -2.34 20.02 -3.84
N VAL A 104 -2.67 19.59 -2.62
CA VAL A 104 -4.03 19.29 -2.19
C VAL A 104 -4.38 20.04 -0.92
N VAL A 105 -5.66 20.42 -0.77
CA VAL A 105 -6.15 21.06 0.45
C VAL A 105 -6.17 20.00 1.57
N PRO A 106 -5.43 20.17 2.69
CA PRO A 106 -5.29 19.10 3.69
C PRO A 106 -6.61 18.55 4.25
N GLN A 107 -7.64 19.39 4.33
CA GLN A 107 -8.94 19.03 4.87
C GLN A 107 -9.90 18.40 3.85
N SER A 108 -9.58 18.44 2.56
CA SER A 108 -10.40 17.81 1.53
C SER A 108 -10.32 16.28 1.60
N PRO A 109 -11.28 15.54 1.03
CA PRO A 109 -11.20 14.08 0.93
C PRO A 109 -9.89 13.57 0.31
N ILE A 110 -9.39 14.19 -0.76
CA ILE A 110 -8.10 13.81 -1.36
C ILE A 110 -6.92 14.20 -0.47
N GLY A 111 -6.99 15.34 0.23
CA GLY A 111 -5.99 15.76 1.20
C GLY A 111 -5.83 14.76 2.33
N LYS A 112 -6.95 14.27 2.88
CA LYS A 112 -6.97 13.22 3.91
C LYS A 112 -6.47 11.87 3.40
N ALA A 113 -6.62 11.58 2.12
CA ALA A 113 -6.11 10.34 1.50
C ALA A 113 -4.58 10.36 1.31
N ILE A 114 -3.99 11.55 1.12
CA ILE A 114 -2.55 11.75 0.88
C ILE A 114 -1.77 12.07 2.18
N ALA A 115 -2.47 12.49 3.24
CA ALA A 115 -1.90 13.05 4.47
C ALA A 115 -0.99 12.10 5.27
#